data_AF-A0A0R2NTS0-F1
#
_entry.id   AF-A0A0R2NTS0-F1
#
_cell.length_a   1.000
_cell.length_b   1.000
_cell.length_c   1.000
_cell.angle_alpha   90.00
_cell.angle_beta   90.00
_cell.angle_gamma   90.00
#
_symmetry.space_group_name_H-M   'P 1'
#
loop_
_entity.id
_entity.type
_entity.pdbx_description
1 polymer ?
#
loop_
_entity_poly.entity_id
_entity_poly.type
_entity_poly.pdbx_seq_one_letter_code
_entity_poly.pdbx_strand_id
1 'polypeptide(L)'
;MQTYALMQLNPGMLRKKIHETHQWPQKWAFIWALLLRDTALLSFAIAYIASFTLIFGAASSYVGVATFCMLLSFRFVSYNYNVYESLGALAGILSLTWVNSMWLPQLGPLAALVVNFSSLLVILRLTSDTPLLGNGGVYTFGYVLVTGMPVGHAAAINRGWAFLAAFVICGWALWKHHRTTNQQVHVWWVFKFRGLHDATFRWQLRLATGVSAALLIGQLLNNGRAMWLGFASMSVLLPTTKLLRGRASLRFSGVVVGSLAFAGLLQIMPNSLIGILAPIAGLALGLTPSYFWASVFNCFGALTIAYTLFGIWPAVGLRLLNNGLGIICALIVAASLDWLWRHYQCGPTGE
;
A
#
# COMPACT_ATOMS: atom_id res chain seq x y z
N MET A 1 -21.13 17.66 20.83
CA MET A 1 -20.90 16.49 19.96
C MET A 1 -19.97 15.53 20.69
N GLN A 2 -20.28 14.23 20.73
CA GLN A 2 -19.43 13.27 21.44
C GLN A 2 -18.08 13.12 20.71
N THR A 3 -16.96 13.30 21.41
CA THR A 3 -15.58 13.26 20.84
C THR A 3 -15.33 12.01 20.00
N TYR A 4 -15.85 10.87 20.43
CA TYR A 4 -15.75 9.60 19.70
C TYR A 4 -16.36 9.68 18.29
N ALA A 5 -17.51 10.35 18.11
CA ALA A 5 -18.14 10.50 16.81
C ALA A 5 -17.31 11.40 15.87
N LEU A 6 -16.65 12.42 16.42
CA LEU A 6 -15.74 13.28 15.65
C LEU A 6 -14.50 12.52 15.18
N MET A 7 -13.94 11.64 16.01
CA MET A 7 -12.80 10.79 15.65
C MET A 7 -13.11 9.82 14.49
N GLN A 8 -14.39 9.53 14.23
CA GLN A 8 -14.78 8.67 13.10
C GLN A 8 -14.71 9.39 11.75
N LEU A 9 -14.61 10.72 11.74
CA LEU A 9 -14.47 11.48 10.51
C LEU A 9 -13.06 11.27 9.91
N ASN A 10 -12.97 11.36 8.58
CA ASN A 10 -11.68 11.31 7.92
C ASN A 10 -10.87 12.61 8.21
N PRO A 11 -9.52 12.57 8.15
CA PRO A 11 -8.68 13.73 8.45
C PRO A 11 -8.96 14.95 7.58
N GLY A 12 -9.28 14.74 6.30
CA GLY A 12 -9.61 15.83 5.38
C GLY A 12 -10.87 16.61 5.79
N MET A 13 -11.92 15.89 6.20
CA MET A 13 -13.16 16.47 6.70
C MET A 13 -12.95 17.18 8.04
N LEU A 14 -12.14 16.62 8.94
CA LEU A 14 -11.78 17.30 10.20
C LEU A 14 -11.01 18.60 9.92
N ARG A 15 -10.01 18.57 9.03
CA ARG A 15 -9.28 19.80 8.65
C ARG A 15 -10.18 20.84 7.99
N LYS A 16 -11.09 20.41 7.11
CA LYS A 16 -12.07 21.30 6.49
C LYS A 16 -12.93 21.99 7.57
N LYS A 17 -13.48 21.22 8.51
CA LYS A 17 -14.23 21.75 9.65
C LYS A 17 -13.41 22.69 10.54
N ILE A 18 -12.13 22.38 10.81
CA ILE A 18 -11.22 23.27 11.57
C ILE A 18 -11.05 24.62 10.88
N HIS A 19 -10.97 24.63 9.54
CA HIS A 19 -10.80 25.85 8.77
C HIS A 19 -12.09 26.69 8.70
N GLU A 20 -13.24 26.03 8.53
CA GLU A 20 -14.56 26.67 8.41
C GLU A 20 -15.13 27.15 9.76
N THR A 21 -14.60 26.66 10.89
CA THR A 21 -15.11 27.00 12.22
C THR A 21 -14.41 28.23 12.81
N HIS A 22 -15.19 29.29 13.04
CA HIS A 22 -14.71 30.52 13.67
C HIS A 22 -14.78 30.50 15.21
N GLN A 23 -15.63 29.65 15.80
CA GLN A 23 -15.78 29.53 17.25
C GLN A 23 -14.67 28.66 17.86
N TRP A 24 -13.87 29.25 18.76
CA TRP A 24 -12.72 28.58 19.39
C TRP A 24 -13.04 27.26 20.12
N PRO A 25 -14.10 27.15 20.95
CA PRO A 25 -14.40 25.91 21.65
C PRO A 25 -14.66 24.73 20.69
N GLN A 26 -15.40 24.99 19.61
CA GLN A 26 -15.71 23.98 18.59
C GLN A 26 -14.48 23.62 17.74
N LYS A 27 -13.67 24.63 17.39
CA LYS A 27 -12.40 24.43 16.67
C LYS A 27 -11.44 23.53 17.45
N TRP A 28 -11.31 23.77 18.76
CA TRP A 28 -10.52 22.92 19.66
C TRP A 28 -11.06 21.49 19.71
N ALA A 29 -12.38 21.28 19.75
CA ALA A 29 -12.95 19.94 19.70
C ALA A 29 -12.56 19.17 18.42
N PHE A 30 -12.52 19.83 17.25
CA PHE A 30 -12.08 19.19 16.01
C PHE A 30 -10.57 18.91 15.99
N ILE A 31 -9.74 19.82 16.52
CA ILE A 31 -8.29 19.61 16.65
C ILE A 31 -8.00 18.43 17.57
N TRP A 32 -8.63 18.40 18.75
CA TRP A 32 -8.48 17.30 19.70
C TRP A 32 -8.96 15.97 19.13
N ALA A 33 -10.09 15.95 18.42
CA ALA A 33 -10.56 14.74 17.75
C ALA A 33 -9.56 14.23 16.71
N LEU A 34 -8.94 15.13 15.93
CA LEU A 34 -7.92 14.78 14.95
C LEU A 34 -6.66 14.21 15.61
N LEU A 35 -6.12 14.90 16.62
CA LEU A 35 -4.92 14.46 17.34
C LEU A 35 -5.13 13.13 18.07
N LEU A 36 -6.25 12.99 18.78
CA LEU A 36 -6.56 11.77 19.53
C LEU A 36 -6.77 10.58 18.59
N ARG A 37 -7.47 10.78 17.46
CA ARG A 37 -7.64 9.75 16.43
C ARG A 37 -6.31 9.27 15.90
N ASP A 38 -5.46 10.19 15.45
CA ASP A 38 -4.19 9.84 14.80
C ASP A 38 -3.19 9.24 15.78
N THR A 39 -3.17 9.72 17.02
CA THR A 39 -2.37 9.14 18.11
C THR A 39 -2.84 7.73 18.43
N ALA A 40 -4.15 7.51 18.62
CA ALA A 40 -4.70 6.18 18.88
C ALA A 40 -4.42 5.20 17.73
N LEU A 41 -4.54 5.67 16.48
CA LEU A 41 -4.24 4.87 15.29
C LEU A 41 -2.76 4.48 15.23
N LEU A 42 -1.85 5.43 15.49
CA LEU A 42 -0.41 5.18 15.49
C LEU A 42 -0.01 4.25 16.64
N SER A 43 -0.51 4.49 17.86
CA SER A 43 -0.26 3.64 19.03
C SER A 43 -0.76 2.21 18.79
N PHE A 44 -1.95 2.05 18.21
CA PHE A 44 -2.48 0.75 17.83
C PHE A 44 -1.63 0.08 16.74
N ALA A 45 -1.20 0.83 15.72
CA ALA A 45 -0.30 0.32 14.68
C ALA A 45 1.01 -0.22 15.28
N ILE A 46 1.65 0.56 16.16
CA ILE A 46 2.90 0.18 16.82
C ILE A 46 2.68 -1.08 17.65
N ALA A 47 1.64 -1.12 18.49
CA ALA A 47 1.34 -2.28 19.32
C ALA A 47 1.04 -3.54 18.49
N TYR A 48 0.28 -3.38 17.40
CA TYR A 48 -0.06 -4.48 16.48
C TYR A 48 1.17 -5.02 15.75
N ILE A 49 2.02 -4.16 15.19
CA ILE A 49 3.23 -4.59 14.47
C ILE A 49 4.26 -5.18 15.47
N ALA A 50 4.36 -4.61 16.67
CA ALA A 50 5.23 -5.12 17.72
C ALA A 50 4.80 -6.51 18.18
N SER A 51 3.50 -6.80 18.33
CA SER A 51 3.04 -8.15 18.72
C SER A 51 3.43 -9.20 17.67
N PHE A 52 3.31 -8.88 16.38
CA PHE A 52 3.78 -9.77 15.30
C PHE A 52 5.29 -10.01 15.36
N THR A 53 6.05 -8.97 15.70
CA THR A 53 7.51 -9.05 15.86
C THR A 53 7.90 -9.91 17.06
N LEU A 54 7.23 -9.74 18.20
CA LEU A 54 7.53 -10.45 19.44
C LEU A 54 7.13 -11.92 19.37
N ILE A 55 5.97 -12.23 18.78
CA ILE A 55 5.41 -13.59 18.74
C ILE A 55 6.01 -14.41 17.58
N PHE A 56 6.17 -13.80 16.40
CA PHE A 56 6.57 -14.51 15.17
C PHE A 56 7.96 -14.10 14.64
N GLY A 57 8.69 -13.28 15.40
CA GLY A 57 10.03 -12.80 15.05
C GLY A 57 10.03 -11.55 14.17
N ALA A 58 11.16 -10.83 14.18
CA ALA A 58 11.34 -9.56 13.47
C ALA A 58 11.10 -9.64 11.96
N ALA A 59 11.38 -10.78 11.34
CA ALA A 59 11.10 -10.98 9.92
C ALA A 59 9.58 -10.93 9.63
N SER A 60 8.74 -11.36 10.56
CA SER A 60 7.28 -11.38 10.39
C SER A 60 6.60 -10.03 10.61
N SER A 61 7.36 -9.00 11.03
CA SER A 61 6.84 -7.62 11.22
C SER A 61 6.15 -7.06 9.99
N TYR A 62 6.65 -7.37 8.78
CA TYR A 62 6.06 -6.93 7.51
C TYR A 62 4.66 -7.52 7.25
N VAL A 63 4.39 -8.74 7.76
CA VAL A 63 3.04 -9.32 7.74
C VAL A 63 2.12 -8.48 8.63
N GLY A 64 2.59 -8.09 9.81
CA GLY A 64 1.87 -7.18 10.71
C GLY A 64 1.55 -5.85 10.05
N VAL A 65 2.52 -5.21 9.37
CA VAL A 65 2.28 -3.94 8.65
C VAL A 65 1.24 -4.12 7.53
N ALA A 66 1.39 -5.14 6.68
CA ALA A 66 0.49 -5.40 5.57
C ALA A 66 -0.95 -5.65 6.03
N THR A 67 -1.10 -6.46 7.07
CA THR A 67 -2.42 -6.90 7.57
C THR A 67 -3.06 -5.85 8.46
N PHE A 68 -2.27 -4.99 9.13
CA PHE A 68 -2.77 -3.77 9.75
C PHE A 68 -3.46 -2.86 8.73
N CYS A 69 -2.86 -2.64 7.56
CA CYS A 69 -3.49 -1.85 6.50
C CYS A 69 -4.81 -2.49 6.02
N MET A 70 -4.86 -3.83 5.90
CA MET A 70 -6.10 -4.56 5.56
C MET A 70 -7.17 -4.38 6.64
N LEU A 71 -6.79 -4.51 7.91
CA LEU A 71 -7.68 -4.37 9.07
C LEU A 71 -8.37 -3.00 9.10
N LEU A 72 -7.62 -1.93 8.80
CA LEU A 72 -8.20 -0.58 8.70
C LEU A 72 -9.19 -0.43 7.54
N SER A 73 -8.99 -1.18 6.45
CA SER A 73 -9.86 -1.15 5.26
C SER A 73 -11.21 -1.82 5.52
N PHE A 74 -11.22 -2.98 6.21
CA PHE A 74 -12.43 -3.79 6.45
C PHE A 74 -13.52 -3.11 7.25
N ARG A 75 -13.23 -1.99 7.90
CA ARG A 75 -14.28 -1.21 8.54
C ARG A 75 -15.24 -0.59 7.52
N PHE A 76 -14.74 -0.23 6.34
CA PHE A 76 -15.46 0.57 5.36
C PHE A 76 -15.58 -0.12 4.00
N VAL A 77 -14.71 -1.08 3.70
CA VAL A 77 -14.55 -1.63 2.36
C VAL A 77 -14.68 -3.15 2.40
N SER A 78 -15.73 -3.64 1.74
CA SER A 78 -15.94 -5.07 1.49
C SER A 78 -15.26 -5.51 0.18
N TYR A 79 -15.29 -6.81 -0.13
CA TYR A 79 -14.89 -7.30 -1.45
C TYR A 79 -16.04 -7.30 -2.48
N ASN A 80 -17.23 -6.82 -2.10
CA ASN A 80 -18.45 -6.78 -2.90
C ASN A 80 -19.12 -8.13 -3.22
N TYR A 81 -18.73 -9.22 -2.57
CA TYR A 81 -19.41 -10.52 -2.66
C TYR A 81 -19.63 -11.13 -1.28
N ASN A 82 -20.31 -12.28 -1.24
CA ASN A 82 -20.70 -12.98 -0.02
C ASN A 82 -19.52 -13.08 0.97
N VAL A 83 -19.82 -12.86 2.26
CA VAL A 83 -18.80 -12.82 3.33
C VAL A 83 -18.01 -14.12 3.48
N TYR A 84 -18.64 -15.29 3.30
CA TYR A 84 -17.99 -16.58 3.45
C TYR A 84 -16.98 -16.81 2.34
N GLU A 85 -17.34 -16.42 1.12
CA GLU A 85 -16.43 -16.46 -0.02
C GLU A 85 -15.35 -15.37 0.08
N SER A 86 -15.66 -14.23 0.70
CA SER A 86 -14.68 -13.18 1.02
C SER A 86 -13.64 -13.66 2.04
N LEU A 87 -14.04 -14.47 3.02
CA LEU A 87 -13.11 -15.15 3.93
C LEU A 87 -12.23 -16.14 3.17
N GLY A 88 -12.81 -16.92 2.24
CA GLY A 88 -12.05 -17.81 1.37
C GLY A 88 -11.04 -17.07 0.49
N ALA A 89 -11.42 -15.93 -0.09
CA ALA A 89 -10.55 -15.06 -0.86
C ALA A 89 -9.42 -14.47 0.00
N LEU A 90 -9.73 -14.01 1.22
CA LEU A 90 -8.72 -13.53 2.17
C LEU A 90 -7.71 -14.63 2.51
N ALA A 91 -8.17 -15.85 2.82
CA ALA A 91 -7.31 -16.99 3.07
C ALA A 91 -6.41 -17.29 1.86
N GLY A 92 -6.99 -17.29 0.66
CA GLY A 92 -6.25 -17.49 -0.59
C GLY A 92 -5.18 -16.42 -0.83
N ILE A 93 -5.49 -15.14 -0.63
CA ILE A 93 -4.55 -14.03 -0.81
C ILE A 93 -3.40 -14.09 0.20
N LEU A 94 -3.70 -14.34 1.47
CA LEU A 94 -2.68 -14.46 2.52
C LEU A 94 -1.77 -15.66 2.27
N SER A 95 -2.34 -16.81 1.90
CA SER A 95 -1.58 -18.02 1.56
C SER A 95 -0.70 -17.82 0.33
N LEU A 96 -1.24 -17.21 -0.72
CA LEU A 96 -0.51 -16.87 -1.94
C LEU A 96 0.65 -15.91 -1.64
N THR A 97 0.44 -14.90 -0.80
CA THR A 97 1.49 -13.95 -0.40
C THR A 97 2.57 -14.66 0.44
N TRP A 98 2.17 -15.56 1.34
CA TRP A 98 3.10 -16.36 2.14
C TRP A 98 4.01 -17.22 1.27
N VAL A 99 3.42 -18.02 0.37
CA VAL A 99 4.15 -18.91 -0.55
C VAL A 99 5.10 -18.10 -1.41
N ASN A 100 4.63 -17.00 -2.01
CA ASN A 100 5.48 -16.15 -2.85
C ASN A 100 6.62 -15.50 -2.07
N SER A 101 6.44 -15.18 -0.80
CA SER A 101 7.52 -14.63 0.05
C SER A 101 8.68 -15.60 0.27
N MET A 102 8.46 -16.90 0.06
CA MET A 102 9.49 -17.95 0.13
C MET A 102 10.01 -18.33 -1.26
N TRP A 103 9.13 -18.32 -2.26
CA TRP A 103 9.44 -18.85 -3.58
C TRP A 103 10.09 -17.84 -4.52
N LEU A 104 9.65 -16.58 -4.52
CA LEU A 104 10.20 -15.53 -5.40
C LEU A 104 11.73 -15.38 -5.34
N PRO A 105 12.41 -15.47 -4.18
CA PRO A 105 13.87 -15.37 -4.10
C PRO A 105 14.61 -16.49 -4.84
N GLN A 106 13.95 -17.61 -5.12
CA GLN A 106 14.52 -18.79 -5.78
C GLN A 106 14.37 -18.72 -7.30
N LEU A 107 13.61 -17.75 -7.80
CA LEU A 107 13.28 -17.62 -9.22
C LEU A 107 14.22 -16.64 -9.92
N GLY A 108 14.56 -16.95 -11.18
CA GLY A 108 15.18 -15.97 -12.06
C GLY A 108 14.24 -14.79 -12.37
N PRO A 109 14.76 -13.64 -12.83
CA PRO A 109 13.97 -12.41 -12.98
C PRO A 109 12.71 -12.56 -13.85
N LEU A 110 12.78 -13.30 -14.96
CA LEU A 110 11.62 -13.51 -15.84
C LEU A 110 10.54 -14.39 -15.20
N ALA A 111 10.93 -15.45 -14.48
CA ALA A 111 9.98 -16.28 -13.75
C ALA A 111 9.34 -15.50 -12.59
N ALA A 112 10.13 -14.69 -11.88
CA ALA A 112 9.62 -13.81 -10.84
C ALA A 112 8.66 -12.74 -11.39
N LEU A 113 8.90 -12.21 -12.60
CA LEU A 113 7.95 -11.31 -13.29
C LEU A 113 6.60 -12.00 -13.47
N VAL A 114 6.58 -13.21 -14.03
CA VAL A 114 5.34 -13.96 -14.31
C VAL A 114 4.59 -14.24 -13.01
N VAL A 115 5.27 -14.74 -11.97
CA VAL A 115 4.65 -15.02 -10.67
C VAL A 115 4.09 -13.75 -10.05
N ASN A 116 4.83 -12.64 -10.04
CA ASN A 116 4.36 -11.36 -9.51
C ASN A 116 3.16 -10.83 -10.29
N PHE A 117 3.20 -10.86 -11.61
CA PHE A 117 2.11 -10.42 -12.47
C PHE A 117 0.82 -11.21 -12.19
N SER A 118 0.90 -12.55 -12.26
CA SER A 118 -0.26 -13.41 -12.03
C SER A 118 -0.83 -13.26 -10.63
N SER A 119 0.05 -13.18 -9.62
CA SER A 119 -0.32 -12.99 -8.22
C SER A 119 -1.04 -11.68 -7.98
N LEU A 120 -0.49 -10.57 -8.47
CA LEU A 120 -1.12 -9.26 -8.36
C LEU A 120 -2.44 -9.21 -9.11
N LEU A 121 -2.53 -9.83 -10.29
CA LEU A 121 -3.79 -9.87 -11.04
C LEU A 121 -4.88 -10.64 -10.28
N VAL A 122 -4.56 -11.80 -9.71
CA VAL A 122 -5.50 -12.58 -8.88
C VAL A 122 -5.94 -11.77 -7.66
N ILE A 123 -5.00 -11.17 -6.93
CA ILE A 123 -5.29 -10.31 -5.77
C ILE A 123 -6.23 -9.17 -6.17
N LEU A 124 -5.94 -8.50 -7.29
CA LEU A 124 -6.72 -7.37 -7.76
C LEU A 124 -8.12 -7.78 -8.23
N ARG A 125 -8.26 -8.91 -8.93
CA ARG A 125 -9.58 -9.47 -9.25
C ARG A 125 -10.37 -9.70 -7.98
N LEU A 126 -9.82 -10.42 -7.01
CA LEU A 126 -10.53 -10.79 -5.79
C LEU A 126 -10.95 -9.61 -4.89
N THR A 127 -10.22 -8.50 -4.92
CA THR A 127 -10.39 -7.44 -3.89
C THR A 127 -10.88 -6.11 -4.44
N SER A 128 -10.79 -5.90 -5.76
CA SER A 128 -10.86 -4.56 -6.35
C SER A 128 -11.91 -4.45 -7.45
N ASP A 129 -13.10 -4.99 -7.19
CA ASP A 129 -14.27 -4.83 -8.07
C ASP A 129 -14.70 -3.35 -8.19
N THR A 130 -14.53 -2.57 -7.13
CA THR A 130 -14.65 -1.10 -7.15
C THR A 130 -13.30 -0.45 -6.85
N PRO A 131 -12.47 -0.11 -7.87
CA PRO A 131 -11.11 0.39 -7.67
C PRO A 131 -11.00 1.59 -6.73
N LEU A 132 -11.99 2.50 -6.78
CA LEU A 132 -11.99 3.75 -6.00
C LEU A 132 -12.09 3.52 -4.48
N LEU A 133 -12.52 2.34 -4.02
CA LEU A 133 -12.57 2.01 -2.59
C LEU A 133 -11.20 1.71 -1.98
N GLY A 134 -10.15 1.57 -2.81
CA GLY A 134 -8.77 1.54 -2.34
C GLY A 134 -8.22 0.16 -1.96
N ASN A 135 -9.04 -0.90 -1.93
CA ASN A 135 -8.58 -2.27 -1.65
C ASN A 135 -7.39 -2.67 -2.52
N GLY A 136 -7.46 -2.43 -3.84
CA GLY A 136 -6.36 -2.81 -4.73
C GLY A 136 -5.05 -2.13 -4.38
N GLY A 137 -5.10 -0.94 -3.76
CA GLY A 137 -3.94 -0.34 -3.15
C GLY A 137 -3.45 -1.09 -1.92
N VAL A 138 -4.32 -1.30 -0.94
CA VAL A 138 -3.98 -1.97 0.32
C VAL A 138 -3.37 -3.36 0.09
N TYR A 139 -3.97 -4.18 -0.77
CA TYR A 139 -3.49 -5.53 -1.04
C TYR A 139 -2.23 -5.57 -1.91
N THR A 140 -2.11 -4.70 -2.92
CA THR A 140 -0.87 -4.59 -3.71
C THR A 140 0.29 -4.12 -2.83
N PHE A 141 0.07 -3.15 -1.95
CA PHE A 141 1.06 -2.70 -0.99
C PHE A 141 1.49 -3.85 -0.07
N GLY A 142 0.53 -4.56 0.53
CA GLY A 142 0.83 -5.69 1.41
C GLY A 142 1.62 -6.79 0.72
N TYR A 143 1.22 -7.17 -0.50
CA TYR A 143 1.92 -8.15 -1.31
C TYR A 143 3.38 -7.75 -1.59
N VAL A 144 3.60 -6.54 -2.11
CA VAL A 144 4.94 -6.03 -2.43
C VAL A 144 5.81 -5.91 -1.18
N LEU A 145 5.24 -5.48 -0.06
CA LEU A 145 5.95 -5.32 1.20
C LEU A 145 6.47 -6.66 1.74
N VAL A 146 5.61 -7.68 1.78
CA VAL A 146 5.97 -8.98 2.36
C VAL A 146 6.90 -9.76 1.43
N THR A 147 6.62 -9.77 0.13
CA THR A 147 7.45 -10.49 -0.85
C THR A 147 8.79 -9.81 -1.12
N GLY A 148 8.86 -8.48 -0.95
CA GLY A 148 10.10 -7.72 -1.03
C GLY A 148 11.09 -7.95 0.11
N MET A 149 10.67 -8.61 1.19
CA MET A 149 11.48 -8.92 2.37
C MET A 149 11.45 -10.43 2.66
N PRO A 150 12.17 -11.23 1.84
CA PRO A 150 12.09 -12.68 1.92
C PRO A 150 12.65 -13.22 3.24
N VAL A 151 12.23 -14.43 3.58
CA VAL A 151 12.66 -15.15 4.78
C VAL A 151 13.39 -16.43 4.42
N GLY A 152 14.42 -16.75 5.19
CA GLY A 152 15.02 -18.09 5.17
C GLY A 152 14.07 -19.14 5.75
N HIS A 153 14.37 -20.42 5.49
CA HIS A 153 13.55 -21.57 5.86
C HIS A 153 13.13 -21.60 7.34
N ALA A 154 14.04 -21.29 8.27
CA ALA A 154 13.72 -21.29 9.71
C ALA A 154 12.67 -20.22 10.09
N ALA A 155 12.74 -19.04 9.48
CA ALA A 155 11.78 -17.96 9.74
C ALA A 155 10.47 -18.11 8.95
N ALA A 156 10.44 -18.99 7.94
CA ALA A 156 9.28 -19.21 7.09
C ALA A 156 8.10 -19.84 7.85
N ILE A 157 8.38 -20.76 8.79
CA ILE A 157 7.36 -21.39 9.64
C ILE A 157 6.69 -20.32 10.53
N ASN A 158 7.49 -19.50 11.21
CA ASN A 158 6.95 -18.41 12.04
C ASN A 158 6.15 -17.40 11.21
N ARG A 159 6.60 -17.11 9.99
CA ARG A 159 5.83 -16.27 9.05
C ARG A 159 4.50 -16.91 8.65
N GLY A 160 4.46 -18.23 8.48
CA GLY A 160 3.21 -18.98 8.27
C GLY A 160 2.23 -18.82 9.44
N TRP A 161 2.70 -18.95 10.68
CA TRP A 161 1.90 -18.68 11.87
C TRP A 161 1.43 -17.22 11.95
N ALA A 162 2.27 -16.27 11.55
CA ALA A 162 1.89 -14.86 11.45
C ALA A 162 0.73 -14.65 10.46
N PHE A 163 0.78 -15.30 9.29
CA PHE A 163 -0.31 -15.24 8.31
C PHE A 163 -1.60 -15.91 8.82
N LEU A 164 -1.50 -17.00 9.57
CA LEU A 164 -2.66 -17.64 10.20
C LEU A 164 -3.29 -16.71 11.24
N ALA A 165 -2.48 -16.11 12.12
CA ALA A 165 -2.97 -15.13 13.09
C ALA A 165 -3.60 -13.91 12.40
N ALA A 166 -2.97 -13.41 11.32
CA ALA A 166 -3.53 -12.35 10.51
C ALA A 166 -4.88 -12.74 9.90
N PHE A 167 -5.02 -13.96 9.38
CA PHE A 167 -6.29 -14.47 8.86
C PHE A 167 -7.38 -14.47 9.92
N VAL A 168 -7.08 -14.93 11.15
CA VAL A 168 -8.06 -14.92 12.25
C VAL A 168 -8.52 -13.50 12.57
N ILE A 169 -7.56 -12.57 12.73
CA ILE A 169 -7.87 -11.17 13.11
C ILE A 169 -8.62 -10.44 11.98
N CYS A 170 -8.07 -10.48 10.77
CA CYS A 170 -8.63 -9.82 9.60
C CYS A 170 -9.95 -10.45 9.17
N GLY A 171 -10.02 -11.78 9.20
CA GLY A 171 -11.22 -12.54 8.87
C GLY A 171 -12.36 -12.26 9.84
N TRP A 172 -12.08 -12.20 11.15
CA TRP A 172 -13.09 -11.79 12.13
C TRP A 172 -13.60 -10.37 11.87
N ALA A 173 -12.71 -9.42 11.59
CA ALA A 173 -13.10 -8.05 11.29
C ALA A 173 -13.95 -7.96 10.00
N LEU A 174 -13.50 -8.61 8.92
CA LEU A 174 -14.22 -8.69 7.65
C LEU A 174 -15.61 -9.31 7.84
N TRP A 175 -15.70 -10.41 8.58
CA TRP A 175 -16.98 -11.05 8.88
C TRP A 175 -17.90 -10.14 9.69
N LYS A 176 -17.39 -9.57 10.78
CA LYS A 176 -18.18 -8.71 11.68
C LYS A 176 -18.79 -7.52 10.94
N HIS A 177 -18.02 -6.87 10.07
CA HIS A 177 -18.44 -5.65 9.37
C HIS A 177 -19.26 -5.91 8.11
N HIS A 178 -19.09 -7.06 7.45
CA HIS A 178 -19.68 -7.31 6.13
C HIS A 178 -20.53 -8.59 6.03
N ARG A 179 -20.87 -9.26 7.14
CA ARG A 179 -21.71 -10.47 7.14
C ARG A 179 -23.07 -10.34 6.46
N THR A 180 -23.62 -9.12 6.39
CA THR A 180 -24.92 -8.83 5.76
C THR A 180 -24.79 -8.20 4.38
N THR A 181 -23.57 -7.95 3.89
CA THR A 181 -23.32 -7.29 2.60
C THR A 181 -23.35 -8.30 1.46
N ASN A 182 -24.01 -7.96 0.34
CA ASN A 182 -23.98 -8.67 -0.94
C ASN A 182 -24.07 -10.20 -0.85
N GLN A 183 -24.94 -10.72 0.03
CA GLN A 183 -25.04 -12.16 0.34
C GLN A 183 -25.34 -13.04 -0.89
N GLN A 184 -25.95 -12.48 -1.93
CA GLN A 184 -26.34 -13.18 -3.16
C GLN A 184 -25.27 -13.11 -4.27
N VAL A 185 -24.19 -12.35 -4.08
CA VAL A 185 -23.13 -12.21 -5.09
C VAL A 185 -22.03 -13.21 -4.79
N HIS A 186 -21.71 -14.06 -5.77
CA HIS A 186 -20.65 -15.07 -5.68
C HIS A 186 -19.33 -14.60 -6.31
N VAL A 187 -18.19 -15.04 -5.76
CA VAL A 187 -16.81 -14.76 -6.16
C VAL A 187 -16.53 -15.17 -7.60
N TRP A 188 -17.21 -16.20 -8.11
CA TRP A 188 -17.05 -16.63 -9.49
C TRP A 188 -17.44 -15.53 -10.50
N TRP A 189 -18.41 -14.67 -10.15
CA TRP A 189 -18.76 -13.51 -10.97
C TRP A 189 -17.63 -12.49 -11.12
N VAL A 190 -16.72 -12.46 -10.15
CA VAL A 190 -15.54 -11.60 -10.15
C VAL A 190 -14.45 -12.16 -11.05
N PHE A 191 -14.40 -13.48 -11.28
CA PHE A 191 -13.48 -14.07 -12.26
C PHE A 191 -13.99 -14.06 -13.69
N LYS A 192 -15.32 -13.88 -13.89
CA LYS A 192 -15.89 -13.80 -15.23
C LYS A 192 -15.26 -12.64 -16.01
N PHE A 193 -14.53 -12.97 -17.06
CA PHE A 193 -13.93 -11.99 -17.96
C PHE A 193 -15.03 -11.28 -18.75
N ARG A 194 -15.15 -9.96 -18.58
CA ARG A 194 -16.17 -9.14 -19.23
C ARG A 194 -15.66 -8.47 -20.53
N GLY A 195 -14.52 -8.92 -21.04
CA GLY A 195 -13.85 -8.31 -22.19
C GLY A 195 -12.90 -7.18 -21.80
N LEU A 196 -12.07 -6.77 -22.75
CA LEU A 196 -11.11 -5.66 -22.59
C LEU A 196 -11.78 -4.27 -22.53
N HIS A 197 -13.10 -4.19 -22.72
CA HIS A 197 -13.88 -2.97 -22.57
C HIS A 197 -14.14 -2.62 -21.09
N ASP A 198 -14.05 -3.60 -20.19
CA ASP A 198 -14.25 -3.41 -18.74
C ASP A 198 -13.17 -2.48 -18.17
N ALA A 199 -13.57 -1.27 -17.77
CA ALA A 199 -12.68 -0.27 -17.19
C ALA A 199 -12.00 -0.75 -15.90
N THR A 200 -12.70 -1.55 -15.08
CA THR A 200 -12.14 -2.12 -13.86
C THR A 200 -11.05 -3.12 -14.20
N PHE A 201 -11.31 -4.05 -15.13
CA PHE A 201 -10.30 -5.01 -15.57
C PHE A 201 -9.07 -4.34 -16.20
N ARG A 202 -9.27 -3.32 -17.06
CA ARG A 202 -8.16 -2.55 -17.66
C ARG A 202 -7.28 -1.90 -16.60
N TRP A 203 -7.90 -1.33 -15.57
CA TRP A 203 -7.16 -0.73 -14.46
C TRP A 203 -6.40 -1.79 -13.65
N GLN A 204 -7.03 -2.93 -13.33
CA GLN A 204 -6.38 -4.04 -12.62
C GLN A 204 -5.18 -4.58 -13.42
N LEU A 205 -5.34 -4.79 -14.73
CA LEU A 205 -4.27 -5.23 -15.62
C LEU A 205 -3.12 -4.22 -15.65
N ARG A 206 -3.44 -2.92 -15.76
CA ARG A 206 -2.44 -1.85 -15.72
C ARG A 206 -1.65 -1.85 -14.42
N LEU A 207 -2.32 -1.95 -13.29
CA LEU A 207 -1.66 -1.96 -11.99
C LEU A 207 -0.78 -3.20 -11.82
N ALA A 208 -1.29 -4.40 -12.13
CA ALA A 208 -0.53 -5.64 -12.06
C ALA A 208 0.72 -5.59 -12.96
N THR A 209 0.57 -5.15 -14.21
CA THR A 209 1.68 -5.01 -15.17
C THR A 209 2.70 -3.99 -14.69
N GLY A 210 2.27 -2.80 -14.27
CA GLY A 210 3.18 -1.73 -13.90
C GLY A 210 3.96 -2.01 -12.63
N VAL A 211 3.35 -2.68 -11.65
CA VAL A 211 4.03 -3.05 -10.40
C VAL A 211 4.98 -4.22 -10.63
N SER A 212 4.55 -5.27 -11.33
CA SER A 212 5.42 -6.42 -11.63
C SER A 212 6.62 -6.05 -12.51
N ALA A 213 6.42 -5.20 -13.53
CA ALA A 213 7.52 -4.66 -14.34
C ALA A 213 8.49 -3.80 -13.51
N ALA A 214 7.98 -2.96 -12.59
CA ALA A 214 8.85 -2.19 -11.70
C ALA A 214 9.66 -3.08 -10.74
N LEU A 215 9.06 -4.17 -10.24
CA LEU A 215 9.79 -5.16 -9.44
C LEU A 215 10.88 -5.86 -10.25
N LEU A 216 10.59 -6.23 -11.50
CA LEU A 216 11.59 -6.81 -12.41
C LEU A 216 12.78 -5.86 -12.62
N ILE A 217 12.52 -4.58 -12.94
CA ILE A 217 13.58 -3.58 -13.10
C ILE A 217 14.43 -3.50 -11.83
N GLY A 218 13.79 -3.47 -10.65
CA GLY A 218 14.51 -3.45 -9.37
C GLY A 218 15.36 -4.69 -9.12
N GLN A 219 14.88 -5.87 -9.52
CA GLN A 219 15.64 -7.13 -9.45
C GLN A 219 16.85 -7.13 -10.40
N LEU A 220 16.67 -6.67 -11.64
CA LEU A 220 17.75 -6.58 -12.63
C LEU A 220 18.85 -5.60 -12.20
N LEU A 221 18.49 -4.53 -11.49
CA LEU A 221 19.43 -3.56 -10.94
C LEU A 221 20.16 -4.05 -9.68
N ASN A 222 19.73 -5.17 -9.10
CA ASN A 222 20.29 -5.79 -7.90
C ASN A 222 20.54 -4.81 -6.73
N ASN A 223 19.63 -3.85 -6.55
CA ASN A 223 19.82 -2.74 -5.61
C ASN A 223 19.28 -3.01 -4.19
N GLY A 224 18.88 -4.25 -3.90
CA GLY A 224 18.38 -4.72 -2.60
C GLY A 224 17.05 -4.12 -2.13
N ARG A 225 16.43 -3.20 -2.88
CA ARG A 225 15.22 -2.45 -2.48
C ARG A 225 14.19 -2.32 -3.61
N ALA A 226 14.07 -3.36 -4.46
CA ALA A 226 13.10 -3.42 -5.56
C ALA A 226 11.65 -3.08 -5.13
N MET A 227 11.26 -3.39 -3.89
CA MET A 227 9.94 -3.02 -3.36
C MET A 227 9.66 -1.51 -3.40
N TRP A 228 10.69 -0.65 -3.29
CA TRP A 228 10.52 0.80 -3.38
C TRP A 228 10.15 1.25 -4.80
N LEU A 229 10.69 0.59 -5.83
CA LEU A 229 10.23 0.76 -7.21
C LEU A 229 8.76 0.36 -7.34
N GLY A 230 8.41 -0.81 -6.78
CA GLY A 230 7.04 -1.33 -6.78
C GLY A 230 6.05 -0.34 -6.16
N PHE A 231 6.34 0.19 -4.97
CA PHE A 231 5.51 1.20 -4.32
C PHE A 231 5.42 2.50 -5.10
N ALA A 232 6.50 2.91 -5.75
CA ALA A 232 6.51 4.10 -6.59
C ALA A 232 5.60 3.93 -7.80
N SER A 233 5.75 2.82 -8.53
CA SER A 233 4.91 2.48 -9.67
C SER A 233 3.44 2.37 -9.28
N MET A 234 3.15 1.55 -8.27
CA MET A 234 1.81 1.33 -7.72
C MET A 234 1.11 2.65 -7.39
N SER A 235 1.78 3.53 -6.65
CA SER A 235 1.16 4.76 -6.17
C SER A 235 0.72 5.73 -7.27
N VAL A 236 1.38 5.71 -8.44
CA VAL A 236 1.00 6.51 -9.60
C VAL A 236 -0.20 5.86 -10.29
N LEU A 237 -0.19 4.54 -10.40
CA LEU A 237 -1.20 3.73 -11.11
C LEU A 237 -2.50 3.50 -10.33
N LEU A 238 -2.51 3.80 -9.03
CA LEU A 238 -3.74 3.78 -8.24
C LEU A 238 -4.83 4.65 -8.86
N PRO A 239 -6.11 4.27 -8.72
CA PRO A 239 -7.20 4.94 -9.39
C PRO A 239 -7.29 6.36 -8.83
N THR A 240 -7.46 7.33 -9.73
CA THR A 240 -7.52 8.75 -9.38
C THR A 240 -8.35 9.50 -10.41
N THR A 241 -9.02 10.55 -9.94
CA THR A 241 -9.67 11.55 -10.79
C THR A 241 -8.68 12.55 -11.38
N LYS A 242 -7.42 12.55 -10.92
CA LYS A 242 -6.37 13.46 -11.40
C LYS A 242 -5.54 12.82 -12.53
N LEU A 243 -4.92 13.66 -13.35
CA LEU A 243 -3.98 13.20 -14.37
C LEU A 243 -2.80 12.46 -13.75
N LEU A 244 -2.44 11.30 -14.32
CA LEU A 244 -1.33 10.46 -13.86
C LEU A 244 -0.01 11.25 -13.77
N ARG A 245 0.27 12.11 -14.76
CA ARG A 245 1.46 12.99 -14.77
C ARG A 245 1.51 13.95 -13.58
N GLY A 246 0.36 14.53 -13.21
CA GLY A 246 0.28 15.41 -12.04
C GLY A 246 0.55 14.65 -10.74
N ARG A 247 0.01 13.43 -10.62
CA ARG A 247 0.27 12.54 -9.48
C ARG A 247 1.73 12.10 -9.40
N ALA A 248 2.34 11.76 -10.54
CA ALA A 248 3.76 11.44 -10.66
C ALA A 248 4.64 12.60 -10.20
N SER A 249 4.36 13.82 -10.67
CA SER A 249 5.09 15.03 -10.27
C SER A 249 5.02 15.28 -8.76
N LEU A 250 3.81 15.27 -8.19
CA LEU A 250 3.62 15.45 -6.73
C LEU A 250 4.35 14.39 -5.91
N ARG A 251 4.37 13.13 -6.39
CA ARG A 251 5.11 12.06 -5.71
C ARG A 251 6.61 12.30 -5.78
N PHE A 252 7.14 12.55 -6.97
CA PHE A 252 8.58 12.70 -7.15
C PHE A 252 9.13 13.90 -6.40
N SER A 253 8.47 15.06 -6.50
CA SER A 253 8.86 16.25 -5.74
C SER A 253 8.79 16.02 -4.23
N GLY A 254 7.75 15.34 -3.75
CA GLY A 254 7.64 14.98 -2.34
C GLY A 254 8.75 14.02 -1.88
N VAL A 255 9.15 13.07 -2.72
CA VAL A 255 10.28 12.18 -2.41
C VAL A 255 11.61 12.95 -2.38
N VAL A 256 11.84 13.86 -3.31
CA VAL A 256 13.04 14.73 -3.31
C VAL A 256 13.11 15.56 -2.04
N VAL A 257 12.03 16.29 -1.73
CA VAL A 257 11.96 17.15 -0.54
C VAL A 257 12.10 16.32 0.75
N GLY A 258 11.41 15.18 0.85
CA GLY A 258 11.50 14.30 2.02
C GLY A 258 12.88 13.69 2.21
N SER A 259 13.53 13.26 1.14
CA SER A 259 14.89 12.70 1.19
C SER A 259 15.93 13.73 1.62
N LEU A 260 15.88 14.94 1.07
CA LEU A 260 16.79 16.03 1.43
C LEU A 260 16.54 16.52 2.86
N ALA A 261 15.27 16.66 3.26
CA ALA A 261 14.91 17.04 4.63
C ALA A 261 15.41 16.02 5.65
N PHE A 262 15.27 14.72 5.36
CA PHE A 262 15.81 13.66 6.22
C PHE A 262 17.34 13.76 6.35
N ALA A 263 18.05 13.94 5.23
CA ALA A 263 19.51 14.07 5.24
C ALA A 263 19.98 15.30 6.04
N GLY A 264 19.33 16.45 5.88
CA GLY A 264 19.64 17.66 6.63
C GLY A 264 19.37 17.51 8.13
N LEU A 265 18.25 16.87 8.51
CA LEU A 265 17.92 16.62 9.91
C LEU A 265 18.95 15.70 10.59
N LEU A 266 19.45 14.68 9.89
CA LEU A 266 20.47 13.78 10.44
C LEU A 266 21.83 14.47 10.71
N GLN A 267 22.12 15.62 10.08
CA GLN A 267 23.37 16.35 10.36
C GLN A 267 23.33 17.14 11.67
N ILE A 268 22.12 17.49 12.14
CA ILE A 268 21.94 18.35 13.32
C ILE A 268 21.34 17.58 14.52
N MET A 269 20.75 16.41 14.30
CA MET A 269 20.13 15.63 15.36
C MET A 269 21.13 14.70 16.06
N PRO A 270 21.05 14.56 17.39
CA PRO A 270 21.82 13.56 18.11
C PRO A 270 21.33 12.15 17.76
N ASN A 271 22.27 11.20 17.71
CA ASN A 271 22.02 9.81 17.32
C ASN A 271 20.90 9.13 18.13
N SER A 272 20.75 9.51 19.41
CA SER A 272 19.72 8.98 20.31
C SER A 272 18.29 9.31 19.87
N LEU A 273 18.08 10.38 19.10
CA LEU A 273 16.76 10.82 18.66
C LEU A 273 16.38 10.33 17.26
N ILE A 274 17.30 9.69 16.51
CA ILE A 274 16.99 9.27 15.14
C ILE A 274 15.85 8.24 15.10
N GLY A 275 15.78 7.37 16.11
CA GLY A 275 14.72 6.36 16.23
C GLY A 275 13.30 6.94 16.31
N ILE A 276 13.13 8.18 16.80
CA ILE A 276 11.82 8.82 16.94
C ILE A 276 11.31 9.47 15.64
N LEU A 277 12.18 9.64 14.65
CA LEU A 277 11.84 10.29 13.38
C LEU A 277 10.75 9.54 12.62
N ALA A 278 10.83 8.20 12.58
CA ALA A 278 9.83 7.39 11.89
C ALA A 278 8.44 7.48 12.56
N PRO A 279 8.30 7.33 13.89
CA PRO A 279 7.04 7.59 14.60
C PRO A 279 6.48 9.01 14.39
N ILE A 280 7.32 10.05 14.50
CA ILE A 280 6.89 11.45 14.30
C ILE A 280 6.39 11.66 12.87
N ALA A 281 7.11 11.14 11.88
CA ALA A 281 6.67 11.20 10.49
C ALA A 281 5.37 10.42 10.26
N GLY A 282 5.17 9.29 10.95
CA GLY A 282 3.92 8.54 10.95
C GLY A 282 2.73 9.35 11.50
N LEU A 283 2.94 10.09 12.59
CA LEU A 283 1.94 10.99 13.14
C LEU A 283 1.63 12.14 12.16
N ALA A 284 2.67 12.78 11.61
CA ALA A 284 2.52 13.85 10.63
C ALA A 284 1.80 13.39 9.34
N LEU A 285 2.05 12.14 8.92
CA LEU A 285 1.37 11.49 7.80
C LEU A 285 -0.13 11.32 8.08
N GLY A 286 -0.52 10.89 9.29
CA GLY A 286 -1.93 10.78 9.69
C GLY A 286 -2.67 12.11 9.65
N LEU A 287 -1.96 13.18 10.03
CA LEU A 287 -2.52 14.53 10.12
C LEU A 287 -2.70 15.22 8.77
N THR A 288 -2.07 14.75 7.68
CA THR A 288 -2.07 15.44 6.38
C THR A 288 -2.97 14.76 5.34
N PRO A 289 -3.92 15.49 4.72
CA PRO A 289 -4.66 14.98 3.56
C PRO A 289 -3.88 15.18 2.25
N SER A 290 -2.73 15.88 2.27
CA SER A 290 -1.98 16.22 1.07
C SER A 290 -1.11 15.06 0.60
N TYR A 291 -1.29 14.66 -0.66
CA TYR A 291 -0.49 13.61 -1.29
C TYR A 291 1.00 13.95 -1.39
N PHE A 292 1.35 15.23 -1.57
CA PHE A 292 2.73 15.69 -1.56
C PHE A 292 3.37 15.49 -0.19
N TRP A 293 2.74 16.01 0.87
CA TRP A 293 3.25 15.86 2.24
C TRP A 293 3.27 14.40 2.71
N ALA A 294 2.30 13.60 2.29
CA ALA A 294 2.34 12.17 2.50
C ALA A 294 3.59 11.53 1.87
N SER A 295 3.96 11.96 0.66
CA SER A 295 5.17 11.49 -0.02
C SER A 295 6.46 11.93 0.70
N VAL A 296 6.49 13.15 1.25
CA VAL A 296 7.58 13.67 2.10
C VAL A 296 7.75 12.79 3.34
N PHE A 297 6.70 12.62 4.15
CA PHE A 297 6.78 11.88 5.41
C PHE A 297 7.06 10.38 5.22
N ASN A 298 6.58 9.79 4.12
CA ASN A 298 6.88 8.40 3.76
C ASN A 298 8.39 8.15 3.52
N CYS A 299 9.19 9.18 3.27
CA CYS A 299 10.63 9.03 3.12
C CYS A 299 11.32 8.78 4.46
N PHE A 300 10.82 9.35 5.57
CA PHE A 300 11.46 9.23 6.87
C PHE A 300 11.50 7.78 7.35
N GLY A 301 10.36 7.08 7.37
CA GLY A 301 10.34 5.67 7.78
C GLY A 301 11.24 4.77 6.91
N ALA A 302 11.23 4.99 5.58
CA ALA A 302 12.05 4.23 4.65
C ALA A 302 13.55 4.53 4.81
N LEU A 303 13.91 5.79 4.98
CA LEU A 303 15.29 6.23 5.12
C LEU A 303 15.86 5.91 6.49
N THR A 304 15.07 5.96 7.58
CA THR A 304 15.49 5.50 8.93
C THR A 304 16.01 4.07 8.91
N ILE A 305 15.44 3.18 8.09
CA ILE A 305 15.92 1.80 7.95
C ILE A 305 17.10 1.71 6.96
N ALA A 306 17.12 2.53 5.91
CA ALA A 306 18.14 2.44 4.87
C ALA A 306 19.47 3.10 5.26
N TYR A 307 19.45 4.21 6.01
CA TYR A 307 20.68 4.91 6.38
C TYR A 307 21.55 4.08 7.34
N THR A 308 20.94 3.23 8.18
CA THR A 308 21.67 2.32 9.07
C THR A 308 22.42 1.23 8.30
N LEU A 309 21.99 0.92 7.07
CA LEU A 309 22.59 -0.11 6.22
C LEU A 309 23.57 0.46 5.19
N PHE A 310 23.26 1.63 4.62
CA PHE A 310 24.00 2.18 3.47
C PHE A 310 24.67 3.53 3.76
N GLY A 311 24.44 4.14 4.93
CA GLY A 311 24.79 5.53 5.18
C GLY A 311 23.79 6.51 4.55
N ILE A 312 23.93 7.79 4.89
CA ILE A 312 22.93 8.83 4.56
C ILE A 312 22.81 9.04 3.05
N TRP A 313 23.91 9.37 2.37
CA TRP A 313 23.89 9.74 0.96
C TRP A 313 23.54 8.56 0.03
N PRO A 314 24.08 7.35 0.23
CA PRO A 314 23.65 6.19 -0.56
C PRO A 314 22.19 5.84 -0.32
N ALA A 315 21.66 5.94 0.91
CA ALA A 315 20.24 5.72 1.18
C ALA A 315 19.34 6.75 0.47
N VAL A 316 19.74 8.02 0.47
CA VAL A 316 19.06 9.10 -0.27
C VAL A 316 19.09 8.82 -1.78
N GLY A 317 20.27 8.55 -2.34
CA GLY A 317 20.42 8.24 -3.76
C GLY A 317 19.57 7.04 -4.18
N LEU A 318 19.59 5.97 -3.38
CA LEU A 318 18.78 4.77 -3.59
C LEU A 318 17.28 5.08 -3.54
N ARG A 319 16.85 5.96 -2.63
CA ARG A 319 15.43 6.38 -2.52
C ARG A 319 14.98 7.17 -3.75
N LEU A 320 15.80 8.11 -4.21
CA LEU A 320 15.53 8.93 -5.40
C LEU A 320 15.50 8.08 -6.66
N LEU A 321 16.52 7.26 -6.87
CA LEU A 321 16.63 6.36 -8.02
C LEU A 321 15.43 5.42 -8.07
N ASN A 322 15.13 4.74 -6.95
CA ASN A 322 14.05 3.77 -6.93
C ASN A 322 12.68 4.40 -7.23
N ASN A 323 12.39 5.58 -6.65
CA ASN A 323 11.13 6.25 -6.92
C ASN A 323 11.06 6.83 -8.33
N GLY A 324 12.16 7.39 -8.85
CA GLY A 324 12.23 7.90 -10.22
C GLY A 324 11.95 6.80 -11.23
N LEU A 325 12.68 5.68 -11.16
CA LEU A 325 12.49 4.54 -12.06
C LEU A 325 11.09 3.92 -11.95
N GLY A 326 10.57 3.77 -10.73
CA GLY A 326 9.22 3.23 -10.53
C GLY A 326 8.13 4.13 -11.12
N ILE A 327 8.29 5.46 -11.00
CA ILE A 327 7.37 6.44 -11.62
C ILE A 327 7.46 6.39 -13.14
N ILE A 328 8.68 6.36 -13.70
CA ILE A 328 8.91 6.25 -15.15
C ILE A 328 8.26 4.97 -15.69
N CYS A 329 8.50 3.84 -15.03
CA CYS A 329 7.90 2.54 -15.38
C CYS A 329 6.37 2.62 -15.39
N ALA A 330 5.76 3.20 -14.34
CA ALA A 330 4.32 3.38 -14.29
C ALA A 330 3.77 4.23 -15.45
N LEU A 331 4.44 5.34 -15.79
CA LEU A 331 4.01 6.20 -16.89
C LEU A 331 4.13 5.50 -18.25
N ILE A 332 5.22 4.76 -18.48
CA ILE A 332 5.42 3.98 -19.71
C ILE A 332 4.33 2.91 -19.83
N VAL A 333 4.13 2.09 -18.79
CA VAL A 333 3.11 1.03 -18.82
C VAL A 333 1.71 1.60 -19.00
N ALA A 334 1.38 2.70 -18.32
CA ALA A 334 0.10 3.37 -18.53
C ALA A 334 -0.07 3.83 -19.99
N ALA A 335 0.94 4.50 -20.56
CA ALA A 335 0.90 4.99 -21.92
C ALA A 335 0.83 3.86 -22.96
N SER A 336 1.65 2.82 -22.81
CA SER A 336 1.68 1.66 -23.71
C SER A 336 0.34 0.93 -23.73
N LEU A 337 -0.24 0.70 -22.55
CA LEU A 337 -1.53 0.02 -22.49
C LEU A 337 -2.67 0.94 -22.97
N ASP A 338 -2.67 2.23 -22.63
CA ASP A 338 -3.64 3.20 -23.18
C ASP A 338 -3.57 3.26 -24.72
N TRP A 339 -2.36 3.22 -25.28
CA TRP A 339 -2.16 3.14 -26.73
C TRP A 339 -2.73 1.84 -27.32
N LEU A 340 -2.42 0.69 -26.71
CA LEU A 340 -2.96 -0.61 -27.12
C LEU A 340 -4.49 -0.62 -27.09
N TRP A 341 -5.10 -0.03 -26.06
CA TRP A 341 -6.56 0.02 -25.94
C TRP A 341 -7.21 0.92 -26.98
N ARG A 342 -6.60 2.06 -27.33
CA ARG A 342 -7.10 2.91 -28.41
C ARG A 342 -7.09 2.17 -29.75
N HIS A 343 -6.03 1.40 -30.03
CA HIS A 343 -5.94 0.60 -31.26
C HIS A 343 -6.95 -0.55 -31.26
N TYR A 344 -7.16 -1.21 -30.12
CA TYR A 344 -8.19 -2.24 -30.00
C TYR A 344 -9.61 -1.69 -30.19
N GLN A 345 -9.89 -0.47 -29.70
CA GLN A 345 -11.18 0.20 -29.91
C GLN A 345 -11.40 0.68 -31.35
N CYS A 346 -10.33 0.86 -32.13
CA CYS A 346 -10.37 1.24 -33.54
C CYS A 346 -10.18 0.06 -34.52
N GLY A 347 -10.27 -1.19 -34.06
CA GLY A 347 -10.27 -2.38 -34.94
C GLY A 347 -11.54 -2.47 -35.81
N PRO A 348 -11.50 -3.15 -36.98
CA PRO A 348 -12.32 -2.82 -38.15
C PRO A 348 -13.78 -3.18 -37.93
N THR A 349 -14.59 -2.17 -37.60
CA THR A 349 -16.03 -2.19 -37.89
C THR A 349 -16.28 -1.20 -39.02
N GLY A 350 -16.38 -1.71 -40.25
CA GLY A 350 -16.89 -0.97 -41.40
C GLY A 350 -15.86 -0.69 -42.50
N GLU A 351 -15.53 -1.71 -43.28
CA GLU A 351 -15.63 -1.67 -44.75
C GLU A 351 -16.34 -2.94 -45.23
#